data_AF-A0A2V8SVU5-F1
#
_entry.id   AF-A0A2V8SVU5-F1
#
_cell.length_a   1.000
_cell.length_b   1.000
_cell.length_c   1.000
_cell.angle_alpha   90.00
_cell.angle_beta   90.00
_cell.angle_gamma   90.00
#
_symmetry.space_group_name_H-M   'P 1'
#
loop_
_entity.id
_entity.type
_entity.pdbx_description
1 polymer ?
#
loop_
_entity_poly.entity_id
_entity_poly.type
_entity_poly.pdbx_seq_one_letter_code
_entity_poly.pdbx_strand_id
1 'polypeptide(L)'
;MQLLRSILVLAVAAIFLGSAVLAQTKKRTKPPEKTPVVATVPTPSPSPEPVTDARSPKKNERPGTGSSTTKNSAPPATIATEPTYFYEFAQPDFDIKKIVIQHDEAGVGTIMFIKRMFGDAVTDPINVSRETMDRINAAYAALNFLDSTENYQYEKDYAHLGVMTFRLKRGDKQRMAMFNYTTNADAKALADEYRKLGNQFIWVFDISVARENQPLEAPKLLDALDSQMRRNEISDPAQLVPLLKSMIDDERLPLIARNHAGKLAERIGKGKK
;
A
#
# COMPACT_ATOMS: atom_id res chain seq x y z
N MET A 1 68.14 -18.07 -20.47
CA MET A 1 67.79 -16.86 -21.24
C MET A 1 66.53 -16.28 -20.58
N GLN A 2 66.58 -15.37 -19.59
CA GLN A 2 67.18 -14.02 -19.61
C GLN A 2 66.80 -13.30 -20.91
N LEU A 3 66.26 -12.08 -20.98
CA LEU A 3 65.97 -11.00 -20.02
C LEU A 3 65.33 -9.87 -20.87
N LEU A 4 64.39 -9.10 -20.31
CA LEU A 4 64.11 -7.64 -20.48
C LEU A 4 62.60 -7.41 -20.27
N ARG A 5 62.07 -6.81 -19.19
CA ARG A 5 62.34 -5.46 -18.58
C ARG A 5 62.13 -4.35 -19.64
N SER A 6 61.38 -3.27 -19.47
CA SER A 6 60.96 -2.54 -18.27
C SER A 6 60.16 -1.27 -18.67
N ILE A 7 59.28 -0.80 -17.76
CA ILE A 7 59.07 0.62 -17.35
C ILE A 7 58.48 1.64 -18.36
N LEU A 8 57.30 2.19 -18.04
CA LEU A 8 57.16 3.65 -17.82
C LEU A 8 55.95 3.97 -16.92
N VAL A 9 56.27 4.32 -15.67
CA VAL A 9 55.43 5.12 -14.76
C VAL A 9 55.71 6.58 -15.10
N LEU A 10 54.69 7.42 -15.27
CA LEU A 10 54.83 8.83 -14.91
C LEU A 10 53.49 9.41 -14.43
N ALA A 11 53.51 9.80 -13.17
CA ALA A 11 52.54 10.67 -12.53
C ALA A 11 52.75 12.11 -13.01
N VAL A 12 51.66 12.87 -13.17
CA VAL A 12 51.69 14.33 -13.05
C VAL A 12 50.54 14.76 -12.16
N ALA A 13 50.92 15.42 -11.07
CA ALA A 13 50.05 16.01 -10.08
C ALA A 13 49.74 17.48 -10.42
N ALA A 14 48.53 17.87 -10.05
CA ALA A 14 48.18 19.09 -9.33
C ALA A 14 47.94 20.43 -10.06
N ILE A 15 46.99 21.14 -9.44
CA ILE A 15 46.74 22.60 -9.32
C ILE A 15 45.63 23.16 -10.22
N PHE A 16 44.49 23.47 -9.61
CA PHE A 16 43.78 24.78 -9.58
C PHE A 16 42.65 24.66 -8.52
N LEU A 17 42.76 25.19 -7.29
CA LEU A 17 42.59 26.58 -6.79
C LEU A 17 41.18 27.18 -6.95
N GLY A 18 40.57 27.54 -5.80
CA GLY A 18 39.50 28.54 -5.61
C GLY A 18 38.07 27.97 -5.64
N SER A 19 37.15 28.23 -4.69
CA SER A 19 37.09 29.28 -3.68
C SER A 19 36.15 28.86 -2.54
N ALA A 20 36.58 29.13 -1.30
CA ALA A 20 35.72 29.10 -0.13
C ALA A 20 34.83 30.36 -0.10
N VAL A 21 33.54 30.20 0.22
CA VAL A 21 32.68 31.30 0.63
C VAL A 21 32.23 31.05 2.07
N LEU A 22 32.74 31.89 2.96
CA LEU A 22 32.32 32.06 4.35
C LEU A 22 31.56 33.39 4.42
N ALA A 23 30.28 33.36 4.78
CA ALA A 23 29.54 34.54 5.27
C ALA A 23 28.36 34.02 6.12
N GLN A 24 28.52 34.03 7.45
CA GLN A 24 27.98 35.05 8.36
C GLN A 24 26.47 34.94 8.64
N THR A 25 26.21 34.35 9.82
CA THR A 25 25.23 34.73 10.83
C THR A 25 24.28 35.90 10.52
N LYS A 26 22.97 35.62 10.58
CA LYS A 26 21.96 36.58 11.06
C LYS A 26 21.01 35.91 12.04
N LYS A 27 21.23 36.20 13.34
CA LYS A 27 20.22 36.08 14.39
C LYS A 27 19.01 36.92 13.98
N ARG A 28 17.84 36.30 13.84
CA ARG A 28 16.57 37.01 13.69
C ARG A 28 15.90 37.13 15.06
N THR A 29 15.66 38.38 15.41
CA THR A 29 15.05 38.93 16.60
C THR A 29 13.58 38.50 16.76
N LYS A 30 13.16 38.31 18.01
CA LYS A 30 11.76 38.10 18.44
C LYS A 30 10.87 39.28 18.01
N PRO A 31 9.64 39.04 17.53
CA PRO A 31 8.59 40.06 17.47
C PRO A 31 7.98 40.30 18.87
N PRO A 32 7.52 41.53 19.16
CA PRO A 32 7.02 41.92 20.46
C PRO A 32 5.59 41.43 20.73
N GLU A 33 5.36 41.20 22.02
CA GLU A 33 4.10 41.03 22.72
C GLU A 33 3.13 42.17 22.41
N LYS A 34 1.89 41.83 22.05
CA LYS A 34 0.76 42.75 21.94
C LYS A 34 -0.45 42.17 22.65
N THR A 35 -0.74 42.75 23.81
CA THR A 35 -2.06 42.86 24.44
C THR A 35 -2.14 44.32 24.91
N PRO A 36 -3.28 45.04 24.93
CA PRO A 36 -4.66 44.54 24.97
C PRO A 36 -5.62 45.28 24.01
N VAL A 37 -6.72 44.62 23.64
CA VAL A 37 -7.95 45.33 23.23
C VAL A 37 -9.06 44.86 24.16
N VAL A 38 -9.50 45.82 24.96
CA VAL A 38 -10.68 45.80 25.82
C VAL A 38 -11.90 45.66 24.92
N ALA A 39 -12.66 44.59 25.09
CA ALA A 39 -14.02 44.48 24.59
C ALA A 39 -14.97 44.47 25.79
N THR A 40 -15.84 45.46 25.77
CA THR A 40 -16.83 45.84 26.77
C THR A 40 -18.10 44.98 26.70
N VAL A 41 -18.58 44.63 27.90
CA VAL A 41 -19.97 44.36 28.35
C VAL A 41 -20.58 42.99 28.04
N PRO A 42 -20.98 42.23 29.09
CA PRO A 42 -21.87 41.07 28.99
C PRO A 42 -23.34 41.52 29.02
N THR A 43 -24.17 40.98 28.13
CA THR A 43 -25.63 41.03 28.26
C THR A 43 -26.13 39.69 28.81
N PRO A 44 -26.89 39.68 29.91
CA PRO A 44 -27.47 38.45 30.47
C PRO A 44 -28.70 38.02 29.65
N SER A 45 -28.75 36.74 29.30
CA SER A 45 -29.95 36.10 28.77
C SER A 45 -30.76 35.52 29.95
N PRO A 46 -32.05 35.85 30.13
CA PRO A 46 -32.86 35.26 31.18
C PRO A 46 -33.43 33.89 30.77
N SER A 47 -33.16 32.93 31.65
CA SER A 47 -33.99 31.85 32.20
C SER A 47 -34.76 30.82 31.33
N PRO A 48 -34.88 29.57 31.83
CA PRO A 48 -35.48 28.42 31.14
C PRO A 48 -36.94 28.19 31.55
N GLU A 49 -37.73 27.53 30.70
CA GLU A 49 -38.80 26.63 31.15
C GLU A 49 -38.97 25.43 30.21
N PRO A 50 -39.45 24.28 30.74
CA PRO A 50 -39.33 22.96 30.14
C PRO A 50 -40.59 22.55 29.39
N VAL A 51 -40.46 21.78 28.31
CA VAL A 51 -41.59 20.97 27.81
C VAL A 51 -41.12 19.58 27.43
N THR A 52 -41.83 18.65 28.04
CA THR A 52 -41.73 17.20 28.09
C THR A 52 -42.14 16.53 26.77
N ASP A 53 -41.52 15.37 26.53
CA ASP A 53 -42.01 14.18 25.83
C ASP A 53 -42.85 14.30 24.53
N ALA A 54 -42.27 13.81 23.43
CA ALA A 54 -42.99 12.92 22.49
C ALA A 54 -42.00 12.04 21.71
N ARG A 55 -41.85 10.79 22.17
CA ARG A 55 -41.25 9.69 21.39
C ARG A 55 -42.10 9.43 20.15
N SER A 56 -41.49 9.51 18.97
CA SER A 56 -42.04 8.94 17.73
C SER A 56 -41.02 7.96 17.14
N PRO A 57 -41.38 6.67 16.96
CA PRO A 57 -40.45 5.67 16.42
C PRO A 57 -40.25 5.86 14.91
N LYS A 58 -38.99 6.05 14.49
CA LYS A 58 -38.61 6.01 13.07
C LYS A 58 -38.69 4.56 12.57
N LYS A 59 -39.75 4.30 11.80
CA LYS A 59 -39.91 3.17 10.90
C LYS A 59 -39.04 3.40 9.65
N ASN A 60 -38.10 2.50 9.38
CA ASN A 60 -37.65 2.19 8.03
C ASN A 60 -37.31 0.69 8.00
N GLU A 61 -38.32 -0.10 7.64
CA GLU A 61 -38.17 -1.50 7.31
C GLU A 61 -37.46 -1.62 5.96
N ARG A 62 -36.43 -2.47 5.92
CA ARG A 62 -35.75 -2.95 4.72
C ARG A 62 -36.64 -4.01 4.07
N PRO A 63 -37.05 -3.90 2.79
CA PRO A 63 -37.74 -5.00 2.12
C PRO A 63 -36.79 -6.16 1.83
N GLY A 64 -37.04 -7.29 2.49
CA GLY A 64 -36.90 -8.66 2.03
C GLY A 64 -35.66 -9.08 1.24
N THR A 65 -34.72 -9.74 1.92
CA THR A 65 -34.16 -11.01 1.41
C THR A 65 -33.94 -11.91 2.62
N GLY A 66 -34.54 -13.11 2.59
CA GLY A 66 -34.79 -13.95 3.76
C GLY A 66 -33.55 -14.33 4.56
N SER A 67 -33.61 -14.10 5.87
CA SER A 67 -32.78 -14.80 6.84
C SER A 67 -33.30 -16.22 7.02
N SER A 68 -32.61 -17.20 6.45
CA SER A 68 -32.53 -18.54 7.01
C SER A 68 -31.25 -18.64 7.84
N THR A 69 -31.43 -18.62 9.15
CA THR A 69 -30.41 -18.95 10.14
C THR A 69 -30.08 -20.44 10.03
N THR A 70 -28.91 -20.78 9.47
CA THR A 70 -28.28 -22.09 9.71
C THR A 70 -26.77 -22.04 9.47
N LYS A 71 -26.04 -22.47 10.51
CA LYS A 71 -24.73 -23.17 10.55
C LYS A 71 -23.80 -23.09 9.33
N ASN A 72 -22.53 -22.78 9.64
CA ASN A 72 -21.30 -23.15 8.91
C ASN A 72 -21.43 -23.20 7.37
N SER A 73 -21.11 -22.10 6.71
CA SER A 73 -20.78 -22.13 5.29
C SER A 73 -19.31 -21.74 5.14
N ALA A 74 -18.50 -22.76 4.85
CA ALA A 74 -17.19 -22.59 4.24
C ALA A 74 -17.34 -21.77 2.94
N PRO A 75 -16.31 -21.03 2.51
CA PRO A 75 -16.37 -20.29 1.25
C PRO A 75 -16.61 -21.27 0.07
N PRO A 76 -17.36 -20.85 -0.97
CA PRO A 76 -17.65 -21.71 -2.10
C PRO A 76 -16.35 -22.08 -2.82
N ALA A 77 -16.10 -23.38 -2.92
CA ALA A 77 -14.97 -23.94 -3.64
C ALA A 77 -15.18 -23.75 -5.15
N THR A 78 -14.72 -22.62 -5.68
CA THR A 78 -14.34 -22.56 -7.09
C THR A 78 -13.07 -23.41 -7.22
N ILE A 79 -13.13 -24.43 -8.08
CA ILE A 79 -12.11 -25.47 -8.27
C ILE A 79 -10.70 -24.84 -8.30
N ALA A 80 -10.01 -24.92 -7.16
CA ALA A 80 -8.67 -24.38 -7.02
C ALA A 80 -7.68 -25.46 -7.44
N THR A 81 -7.22 -25.38 -8.69
CA THR A 81 -5.85 -25.81 -8.98
C THR A 81 -4.97 -25.26 -7.87
N GLU A 82 -4.17 -26.10 -7.22
CA GLU A 82 -3.32 -25.63 -6.12
C GLU A 82 -2.51 -24.41 -6.59
N PRO A 83 -2.46 -23.32 -5.80
CA PRO A 83 -1.83 -22.10 -6.25
C PRO A 83 -0.33 -22.33 -6.46
N THR A 84 0.13 -21.99 -7.66
CA THR A 84 1.55 -22.04 -8.04
C THR A 84 2.37 -21.10 -7.17
N TYR A 85 1.84 -19.90 -6.92
CA TYR A 85 2.49 -18.85 -6.16
C TYR A 85 1.73 -18.59 -4.86
N PHE A 86 2.49 -18.45 -3.78
CA PHE A 86 1.96 -18.07 -2.48
C PHE A 86 2.89 -17.05 -1.83
N TYR A 87 2.29 -15.99 -1.33
CA TYR A 87 2.92 -14.98 -0.49
C TYR A 87 2.09 -14.79 0.77
N GLU A 88 2.77 -14.68 1.91
CA GLU A 88 2.17 -14.23 3.16
C GLU A 88 3.05 -13.17 3.81
N PHE A 89 2.41 -12.11 4.31
CA PHE A 89 2.97 -11.18 5.27
C PHE A 89 2.18 -11.28 6.59
N ALA A 90 2.88 -11.31 7.72
CA ALA A 90 2.25 -11.32 9.05
C ALA A 90 2.99 -10.39 10.04
N GLN A 91 2.23 -9.51 10.69
CA GLN A 91 2.66 -8.67 11.79
C GLN A 91 1.47 -8.30 12.70
N PRO A 92 1.26 -8.97 13.85
CA PRO A 92 0.09 -8.78 14.71
C PRO A 92 -0.15 -7.34 15.19
N ASP A 93 0.93 -6.57 15.35
CA ASP A 93 0.90 -5.21 15.90
C ASP A 93 0.69 -4.12 14.84
N PHE A 94 0.53 -4.49 13.57
CA PHE A 94 0.22 -3.54 12.51
C PHE A 94 -1.28 -3.35 12.33
N ASP A 95 -1.67 -2.24 11.69
CA ASP A 95 -3.07 -2.02 11.30
C ASP A 95 -3.51 -3.05 10.25
N ILE A 96 -2.62 -3.42 9.34
CA ILE A 96 -2.76 -4.58 8.47
C ILE A 96 -1.95 -5.72 9.06
N LYS A 97 -2.63 -6.65 9.72
CA LYS A 97 -2.00 -7.72 10.50
C LYS A 97 -1.49 -8.86 9.65
N LYS A 98 -2.20 -9.16 8.57
CA LYS A 98 -1.91 -10.29 7.69
C LYS A 98 -2.32 -9.95 6.27
N ILE A 99 -1.50 -10.34 5.30
CA ILE A 99 -1.83 -10.34 3.87
C ILE A 99 -1.44 -11.72 3.34
N VAL A 100 -2.32 -12.37 2.59
CA VAL A 100 -2.04 -13.61 1.87
C VAL A 100 -2.44 -13.41 0.42
N ILE A 101 -1.51 -13.66 -0.49
CA ILE A 101 -1.72 -13.60 -1.93
C ILE A 101 -1.45 -14.98 -2.49
N GLN A 102 -2.40 -15.50 -3.27
CA GLN A 102 -2.30 -16.79 -3.95
C GLN A 102 -2.72 -16.60 -5.39
N HIS A 103 -1.93 -17.11 -6.34
CA HIS A 103 -2.31 -17.09 -7.74
C HIS A 103 -1.62 -18.20 -8.54
N ASP A 104 -2.18 -18.47 -9.70
CA ASP A 104 -1.62 -19.39 -10.70
C ASP A 104 -0.57 -18.69 -11.61
N GLU A 105 -0.11 -19.40 -12.63
CA GLU A 105 0.84 -18.90 -13.63
C GLU A 105 0.25 -17.83 -14.57
N ALA A 106 -1.08 -17.76 -14.67
CA ALA A 106 -1.77 -16.71 -15.42
C ALA A 106 -1.97 -15.44 -14.58
N GLY A 107 -1.60 -15.46 -13.29
CA GLY A 107 -1.82 -14.36 -12.35
C GLY A 107 -3.23 -14.32 -11.77
N VAL A 108 -4.05 -15.34 -12.01
CA VAL A 108 -5.41 -15.42 -11.48
C VAL A 108 -5.38 -16.07 -10.10
N GLY A 109 -6.09 -15.49 -9.14
CA GLY A 109 -6.19 -16.08 -7.82
C GLY A 109 -6.95 -15.23 -6.81
N THR A 110 -6.47 -15.19 -5.58
CA THR A 110 -7.11 -14.51 -4.45
C THR A 110 -6.13 -13.73 -3.60
N ILE A 111 -6.59 -12.62 -3.04
CA ILE A 111 -5.95 -11.93 -1.93
C ILE A 111 -6.84 -12.00 -0.70
N MET A 112 -6.23 -12.21 0.45
CA MET A 112 -6.86 -12.09 1.76
C MET A 112 -6.05 -11.12 2.61
N PHE A 113 -6.71 -10.26 3.38
CA PHE A 113 -6.02 -9.47 4.41
C PHE A 113 -6.87 -9.33 5.67
N ILE A 114 -6.18 -9.12 6.80
CA ILE A 114 -6.81 -8.87 8.11
C ILE A 114 -6.41 -7.48 8.56
N LYS A 115 -7.42 -6.61 8.75
CA LYS A 115 -7.23 -5.24 9.23
C LYS A 115 -7.76 -5.12 10.65
N ARG A 116 -6.99 -4.46 11.53
CA ARG A 116 -7.24 -4.35 12.98
C ARG A 116 -8.68 -3.94 13.32
N MET A 117 -9.24 -3.01 12.56
CA MET A 117 -10.58 -2.46 12.85
C MET A 117 -11.74 -3.37 12.43
N PHE A 118 -11.54 -4.30 11.50
CA PHE A 118 -12.60 -5.16 10.98
C PHE A 118 -12.69 -6.50 11.72
N GLY A 119 -11.58 -6.96 12.31
CA GLY A 119 -11.51 -8.25 13.03
C GLY A 119 -11.53 -9.47 12.10
N ASP A 120 -12.40 -9.45 11.08
CA ASP A 120 -12.57 -10.49 10.08
C ASP A 120 -11.60 -10.34 8.90
N ALA A 121 -11.34 -11.46 8.23
CA ALA A 121 -10.54 -11.50 7.01
C ALA A 121 -11.39 -11.04 5.81
N VAL A 122 -10.87 -10.08 5.05
CA VAL A 122 -11.43 -9.68 3.76
C VAL A 122 -10.74 -10.48 2.68
N THR A 123 -11.50 -11.09 1.77
CA THR A 123 -10.97 -11.91 0.67
C THR A 123 -11.60 -11.47 -0.65
N ASP A 124 -10.76 -11.18 -1.63
CA ASP A 124 -11.18 -10.75 -2.97
C ASP A 124 -10.42 -11.53 -4.06
N PRO A 125 -11.05 -11.74 -5.24
CA PRO A 125 -10.34 -12.28 -6.39
C PRO A 125 -9.31 -11.28 -6.90
N ILE A 126 -8.19 -11.78 -7.40
CA ILE A 126 -7.15 -10.98 -8.05
C ILE A 126 -6.85 -11.49 -9.45
N ASN A 127 -6.42 -10.57 -10.29
CA ASN A 127 -5.80 -10.84 -11.58
C ASN A 127 -4.54 -9.99 -11.63
N VAL A 128 -3.38 -10.60 -11.51
CA VAL A 128 -2.08 -9.93 -11.55
C VAL A 128 -1.74 -9.62 -13.00
N SER A 129 -1.35 -8.38 -13.30
CA SER A 129 -1.07 -8.02 -14.70
C SER A 129 0.12 -8.81 -15.25
N ARG A 130 0.18 -8.94 -16.58
CA ARG A 130 1.33 -9.60 -17.24
C ARG A 130 2.66 -8.96 -16.87
N GLU A 131 2.70 -7.63 -16.80
CA GLU A 131 3.90 -6.87 -16.46
C GLU A 131 4.39 -7.20 -15.04
N THR A 132 3.48 -7.28 -14.08
CA THR A 132 3.80 -7.68 -12.70
C THR A 132 4.19 -9.14 -12.61
N MET A 133 3.50 -10.03 -13.33
CA MET A 133 3.88 -11.43 -13.41
C MET A 133 5.28 -11.61 -13.97
N ASP A 134 5.68 -10.83 -14.98
CA ASP A 134 7.04 -10.87 -15.53
C ASP A 134 8.08 -10.44 -14.48
N ARG A 135 7.80 -9.41 -13.66
CA ARG A 135 8.70 -9.00 -12.55
C ARG A 135 8.79 -10.06 -11.45
N ILE A 136 7.67 -10.66 -11.05
CA ILE A 136 7.63 -11.75 -10.07
C ILE A 136 8.44 -12.95 -10.59
N ASN A 137 8.22 -13.34 -11.84
CA ASN A 137 8.92 -14.45 -12.46
C ASN A 137 10.43 -14.20 -12.59
N ALA A 138 10.84 -12.99 -12.96
CA ALA A 138 12.23 -12.61 -13.04
C ALA A 138 12.92 -12.73 -11.67
N ALA A 139 12.27 -12.29 -10.60
CA ALA A 139 12.83 -12.40 -9.24
C ALA A 139 12.94 -13.87 -8.78
N TYR A 140 11.93 -14.72 -9.03
CA TYR A 140 12.05 -16.16 -8.73
C TYR A 140 13.13 -16.85 -9.54
N ALA A 141 13.31 -16.46 -10.81
CA ALA A 141 14.35 -17.00 -11.68
C ALA A 141 15.76 -16.58 -11.21
N ALA A 142 15.95 -15.30 -10.85
CA ALA A 142 17.22 -14.80 -10.30
C ALA A 142 17.63 -15.53 -9.02
N LEU A 143 16.65 -15.86 -8.17
CA LEU A 143 16.86 -16.64 -6.95
C LEU A 143 17.13 -18.13 -7.19
N ASN A 144 16.97 -18.61 -8.43
CA ASN A 144 16.87 -20.04 -8.74
C ASN A 144 15.98 -20.78 -7.73
N PHE A 145 14.82 -20.20 -7.42
CA PHE A 145 14.18 -20.40 -6.12
C PHE A 145 13.90 -21.87 -5.80
N LEU A 146 13.37 -22.66 -6.74
CA LEU A 146 13.01 -24.06 -6.48
C LEU A 146 14.22 -24.97 -6.20
N ASP A 147 15.37 -24.65 -6.76
CA ASP A 147 16.59 -25.47 -6.64
C ASP A 147 17.58 -24.89 -5.62
N SER A 148 17.32 -23.68 -5.11
CA SER A 148 18.15 -23.02 -4.10
C SER A 148 17.85 -23.51 -2.67
N THR A 149 18.89 -23.66 -1.86
CA THR A 149 18.81 -23.94 -0.42
C THR A 149 19.17 -22.71 0.43
N GLU A 150 19.31 -21.54 -0.18
CA GLU A 150 19.72 -20.31 0.50
C GLU A 150 18.73 -19.92 1.60
N ASN A 151 19.24 -19.49 2.76
CA ASN A 151 18.43 -18.85 3.77
C ASN A 151 18.49 -17.32 3.56
N TYR A 152 17.34 -16.71 3.27
CA TYR A 152 17.26 -15.27 3.02
C TYR A 152 17.23 -14.42 4.29
N GLN A 153 17.04 -15.03 5.46
CA GLN A 153 17.01 -14.31 6.73
C GLN A 153 18.38 -13.71 7.03
N TYR A 154 18.40 -12.41 7.31
CA TYR A 154 19.57 -11.73 7.83
C TYR A 154 19.93 -12.20 9.24
N GLU A 155 21.21 -12.13 9.59
CA GLU A 155 21.75 -12.64 10.87
C GLU A 155 21.02 -12.07 12.10
N LYS A 156 20.66 -10.77 12.04
CA LYS A 156 19.86 -10.13 13.08
C LYS A 156 18.37 -10.29 12.83
N ASP A 157 17.65 -10.59 13.90
CA ASP A 157 16.20 -10.66 13.90
C ASP A 157 15.54 -9.26 13.90
N TYR A 158 14.69 -9.02 12.91
CA TYR A 158 13.86 -7.82 12.77
C TYR A 158 12.36 -8.17 12.78
N ALA A 159 11.93 -9.11 13.63
CA ALA A 159 10.53 -9.55 13.71
C ALA A 159 9.49 -8.42 13.85
N HIS A 160 9.85 -7.26 14.40
CA HIS A 160 8.98 -6.08 14.48
C HIS A 160 8.61 -5.47 13.10
N LEU A 161 9.33 -5.81 12.03
CA LEU A 161 8.99 -5.43 10.65
C LEU A 161 7.93 -6.35 10.03
N GLY A 162 7.65 -7.49 10.67
CA GLY A 162 6.79 -8.55 10.17
C GLY A 162 7.57 -9.67 9.51
N VAL A 163 6.91 -10.81 9.34
CA VAL A 163 7.48 -12.00 8.70
C VAL A 163 6.86 -12.16 7.33
N MET A 164 7.70 -12.40 6.33
CA MET A 164 7.31 -12.67 4.97
C MET A 164 7.61 -14.12 4.63
N THR A 165 6.64 -14.77 3.99
CA THR A 165 6.72 -16.16 3.57
C THR A 165 6.44 -16.23 2.08
N PHE A 166 7.34 -16.86 1.33
CA PHE A 166 7.11 -17.23 -0.05
C PHE A 166 6.99 -18.74 -0.16
N ARG A 167 6.08 -19.20 -1.00
CA ARG A 167 6.06 -20.58 -1.47
C ARG A 167 5.81 -20.60 -2.97
N LEU A 168 6.61 -21.41 -3.66
CA LEU A 168 6.47 -21.66 -5.10
C LEU A 168 6.32 -23.17 -5.28
N LYS A 169 5.30 -23.59 -6.01
CA LYS A 169 5.06 -24.98 -6.41
C LYS A 169 4.97 -25.06 -7.93
N ARG A 170 5.79 -25.90 -8.56
CA ARG A 170 5.74 -26.20 -10.00
C ARG A 170 5.97 -27.68 -10.23
N GLY A 171 4.98 -28.37 -10.81
CA GLY A 171 4.98 -29.82 -10.91
C GLY A 171 5.19 -30.46 -9.54
N ASP A 172 6.18 -31.35 -9.44
CA ASP A 172 6.52 -32.06 -8.20
C ASP A 172 7.49 -31.28 -7.29
N LYS A 173 8.02 -30.14 -7.74
CA LYS A 173 8.93 -29.31 -6.94
C LYS A 173 8.15 -28.25 -6.17
N GLN A 174 8.46 -28.13 -4.88
CA GLN A 174 7.98 -27.05 -4.04
C GLN A 174 9.09 -26.56 -3.11
N ARG A 175 9.17 -25.24 -2.92
CA ARG A 175 10.00 -24.64 -1.86
C ARG A 175 9.23 -23.57 -1.13
N MET A 176 9.52 -23.43 0.16
CA MET A 176 9.07 -22.34 1.01
C MET A 176 10.27 -21.64 1.63
N ALA A 177 10.21 -20.32 1.75
CA ALA A 177 11.21 -19.51 2.44
C ALA A 177 10.51 -18.48 3.33
N MET A 178 11.07 -18.24 4.51
CA MET A 178 10.55 -17.30 5.49
C MET A 178 11.66 -16.39 5.99
N PHE A 179 11.41 -15.09 6.07
CA PHE A 179 12.33 -14.12 6.66
C PHE A 179 11.58 -12.85 7.08
N ASN A 180 12.16 -12.09 8.00
CA ASN A 180 11.69 -10.75 8.37
C ASN A 180 12.54 -9.63 7.77
N TYR A 181 13.79 -9.92 7.46
CA TYR A 181 14.70 -8.99 6.79
C TYR A 181 15.70 -9.78 5.96
N THR A 182 16.09 -9.24 4.80
CA THR A 182 17.04 -9.86 3.89
C THR A 182 17.95 -8.82 3.25
N THR A 183 19.21 -9.20 3.03
CA THR A 183 20.18 -8.43 2.22
C THR A 183 20.29 -8.97 0.79
N ASN A 184 19.66 -10.11 0.48
CA ASN A 184 19.59 -10.64 -0.88
C ASN A 184 18.69 -9.72 -1.71
N ALA A 185 19.27 -9.11 -2.76
CA ALA A 185 18.59 -8.11 -3.57
C ALA A 185 17.36 -8.67 -4.30
N ASP A 186 17.42 -9.91 -4.77
CA ASP A 186 16.33 -10.55 -5.52
C ASP A 186 15.20 -11.00 -4.59
N ALA A 187 15.53 -11.51 -3.40
CA ALA A 187 14.55 -11.84 -2.37
C ALA A 187 13.83 -10.57 -1.88
N LYS A 188 14.57 -9.46 -1.76
CA LYS A 188 14.00 -8.14 -1.47
C LYS A 188 13.13 -7.62 -2.62
N ALA A 189 13.53 -7.80 -3.88
CA ALA A 189 12.73 -7.37 -5.02
C ALA A 189 11.40 -8.13 -5.09
N LEU A 190 11.43 -9.46 -4.90
CA LEU A 190 10.24 -10.31 -4.85
C LEU A 190 9.27 -9.89 -3.73
N ALA A 191 9.83 -9.67 -2.54
CA ALA A 191 9.15 -9.14 -1.37
C ALA A 191 8.43 -7.82 -1.62
N ASP A 192 9.17 -6.85 -2.17
CA ASP A 192 8.65 -5.53 -2.45
C ASP A 192 7.54 -5.59 -3.51
N GLU A 193 7.67 -6.45 -4.52
CA GLU A 193 6.64 -6.61 -5.54
C GLU A 193 5.30 -7.11 -4.96
N TYR A 194 5.33 -8.18 -4.15
CA TYR A 194 4.12 -8.66 -3.48
C TYR A 194 3.54 -7.67 -2.47
N ARG A 195 4.41 -6.93 -1.77
CA ARG A 195 3.97 -5.88 -0.84
C ARG A 195 3.24 -4.76 -1.59
N LYS A 196 3.75 -4.31 -2.73
CA LYS A 196 3.10 -3.32 -3.60
C LYS A 196 1.78 -3.83 -4.15
N LEU A 197 1.72 -5.11 -4.53
CA LEU A 197 0.49 -5.76 -4.98
C LEU A 197 -0.56 -5.75 -3.86
N GLY A 198 -0.19 -6.21 -2.66
CA GLY A 198 -1.07 -6.19 -1.49
C GLY A 198 -1.55 -4.79 -1.13
N ASN A 199 -0.65 -3.80 -1.12
CA ASN A 199 -0.97 -2.40 -0.86
C ASN A 199 -2.00 -1.86 -1.86
N GLN A 200 -1.86 -2.17 -3.15
CA GLN A 200 -2.82 -1.75 -4.17
C GLN A 200 -4.23 -2.22 -3.85
N PHE A 201 -4.40 -3.50 -3.51
CA PHE A 201 -5.71 -4.06 -3.17
C PHE A 201 -6.30 -3.43 -1.91
N ILE A 202 -5.48 -3.20 -0.88
CA ILE A 202 -5.92 -2.53 0.34
C ILE A 202 -6.41 -1.10 0.02
N TRP A 203 -5.74 -0.37 -0.87
CA TRP A 203 -6.20 0.95 -1.31
C TRP A 203 -7.51 0.88 -2.08
N VAL A 204 -7.67 -0.08 -2.99
CA VAL A 204 -8.94 -0.29 -3.72
C VAL A 204 -10.08 -0.57 -2.73
N PHE A 205 -9.84 -1.43 -1.75
CA PHE A 205 -10.81 -1.74 -0.70
C PHE A 205 -11.16 -0.49 0.13
N ASP A 206 -10.16 0.19 0.70
CA ASP A 206 -10.38 1.35 1.57
C ASP A 206 -11.12 2.48 0.84
N ILE A 207 -10.79 2.73 -0.44
CA ILE A 207 -11.50 3.69 -1.28
C ILE A 207 -12.95 3.23 -1.49
N SER A 208 -13.19 1.95 -1.80
CA SER A 208 -14.54 1.43 -2.03
C SER A 208 -15.42 1.55 -0.79
N VAL A 209 -14.89 1.19 0.39
CA VAL A 209 -15.57 1.34 1.67
C VAL A 209 -15.87 2.81 1.98
N ALA A 210 -14.92 3.72 1.75
CA ALA A 210 -15.12 5.14 1.98
C ALA A 210 -16.17 5.75 1.05
N ARG A 211 -16.19 5.38 -0.23
CA ARG A 211 -17.22 5.84 -1.18
C ARG A 211 -18.63 5.49 -0.73
N GLU A 212 -18.80 4.35 -0.09
CA GLU A 212 -20.11 3.89 0.39
C GLU A 212 -20.50 4.48 1.74
N ASN A 213 -19.55 4.55 2.68
CA ASN A 213 -19.84 4.82 4.09
C ASN A 213 -19.40 6.21 4.56
N GLN A 214 -18.34 6.77 3.98
CA GLN A 214 -17.75 8.06 4.37
C GLN A 214 -17.25 8.86 3.14
N PRO A 215 -18.14 9.28 2.22
CA PRO A 215 -17.74 9.89 0.94
C PRO A 215 -16.83 11.12 1.07
N LEU A 216 -16.94 11.84 2.19
CA LEU A 216 -16.15 13.03 2.49
C LEU A 216 -14.65 12.73 2.71
N GLU A 217 -14.27 11.48 3.00
CA GLU A 217 -12.87 11.06 3.17
C GLU A 217 -12.18 10.76 1.82
N ALA A 218 -12.94 10.62 0.73
CA ALA A 218 -12.40 10.28 -0.59
C ALA A 218 -11.27 11.21 -1.08
N PRO A 219 -11.31 12.55 -0.89
CA PRO A 219 -10.20 13.43 -1.27
C PRO A 219 -8.87 13.02 -0.64
N LYS A 220 -8.89 12.76 0.67
CA LYS A 220 -7.68 12.39 1.44
C LYS A 220 -7.14 11.02 1.02
N LEU A 221 -8.03 10.06 0.73
CA LEU A 221 -7.62 8.75 0.24
C LEU A 221 -6.98 8.83 -1.15
N LEU A 222 -7.50 9.67 -2.04
CA LEU A 222 -6.91 9.90 -3.36
C LEU A 222 -5.55 10.60 -3.28
N ASP A 223 -5.38 11.55 -2.36
CA ASP A 223 -4.07 12.18 -2.09
C ASP A 223 -3.05 11.16 -1.59
N ALA A 224 -3.46 10.27 -0.69
CA ALA A 224 -2.61 9.20 -0.21
C ALA A 224 -2.25 8.20 -1.32
N LEU A 225 -3.22 7.79 -2.13
CA LEU A 225 -3.00 6.92 -3.29
C LEU A 225 -2.04 7.56 -4.31
N ASP A 226 -2.23 8.84 -4.65
CA ASP A 226 -1.32 9.58 -5.53
C ASP A 226 0.11 9.55 -4.97
N SER A 227 0.25 9.81 -3.67
CA SER A 227 1.53 9.75 -2.97
C SER A 227 2.21 8.38 -3.09
N GLN A 228 1.45 7.27 -2.95
CA GLN A 228 1.96 5.91 -3.14
C GLN A 228 2.40 5.66 -4.57
N MET A 229 1.59 6.08 -5.55
CA MET A 229 1.94 5.93 -6.97
C MET A 229 3.23 6.66 -7.31
N ARG A 230 3.42 7.89 -6.81
CA ARG A 230 4.65 8.67 -7.03
C ARG A 230 5.90 8.04 -6.41
N ARG A 231 5.74 7.26 -5.34
CA ARG A 231 6.83 6.51 -4.70
C ARG A 231 7.05 5.11 -5.30
N ASN A 232 6.34 4.75 -6.35
CA ASN A 232 6.39 3.40 -6.93
C ASN A 232 5.98 2.30 -5.93
N GLU A 233 4.98 2.58 -5.10
CA GLU A 233 4.45 1.67 -4.06
C GLU A 233 3.18 0.92 -4.50
N ILE A 234 2.80 1.05 -5.78
CA ILE A 234 1.67 0.36 -6.41
C ILE A 234 2.22 -0.51 -7.52
N SER A 235 1.87 -1.80 -7.51
CA SER A 235 2.42 -2.80 -8.43
C SER A 235 1.85 -2.64 -9.85
N ASP A 236 0.55 -2.46 -9.98
CA ASP A 236 -0.19 -2.37 -11.24
C ASP A 236 -1.08 -1.11 -11.30
N PRO A 237 -0.51 0.11 -11.46
CA PRO A 237 -1.30 1.34 -11.51
C PRO A 237 -2.41 1.32 -12.57
N ALA A 238 -2.19 0.60 -13.67
CA ALA A 238 -3.17 0.44 -14.76
C ALA A 238 -4.50 -0.17 -14.29
N GLN A 239 -4.48 -1.05 -13.29
CA GLN A 239 -5.68 -1.71 -12.77
C GLN A 239 -6.54 -0.77 -11.92
N LEU A 240 -6.02 0.38 -11.52
CA LEU A 240 -6.77 1.39 -10.79
C LEU A 240 -7.67 2.22 -11.71
N VAL A 241 -7.44 2.21 -13.03
CA VAL A 241 -8.18 3.06 -13.98
C VAL A 241 -9.70 2.81 -13.95
N PRO A 242 -10.23 1.57 -13.93
CA PRO A 242 -11.67 1.34 -13.81
C PRO A 242 -12.27 1.95 -12.54
N LEU A 243 -11.61 1.76 -11.39
CA LEU A 243 -12.01 2.36 -10.12
C LEU A 243 -12.04 3.89 -10.22
N LEU A 244 -10.93 4.49 -10.65
CA LEU A 244 -10.80 5.95 -10.77
C LEU A 244 -11.85 6.54 -11.72
N LYS A 245 -12.12 5.89 -12.86
CA LYS A 245 -13.19 6.31 -13.77
C LYS A 245 -14.56 6.26 -13.10
N SER A 246 -14.86 5.18 -12.37
CA SER A 246 -16.13 5.06 -11.66
C SER A 246 -16.34 6.15 -10.59
N MET A 247 -15.26 6.76 -10.08
CA MET A 247 -15.32 7.87 -9.13
C MET A 247 -15.58 9.23 -9.79
N ILE A 248 -15.27 9.40 -11.08
CA ILE A 248 -15.48 10.67 -11.79
C ILE A 248 -16.98 10.98 -11.90
N ASP A 249 -17.79 9.96 -12.11
CA ASP A 249 -19.24 10.08 -12.29
C ASP A 249 -20.04 9.87 -11.00
N ASP A 250 -19.36 9.62 -9.88
CA ASP A 250 -19.98 9.37 -8.58
C ASP A 250 -20.36 10.69 -7.88
N GLU A 251 -21.62 11.09 -8.02
CA GLU A 251 -22.16 12.35 -7.46
C GLU A 251 -22.16 12.39 -5.92
N ARG A 252 -22.00 11.24 -5.26
CA ARG A 252 -21.91 11.17 -3.79
C ARG A 252 -20.57 11.72 -3.30
N LEU A 253 -19.56 11.76 -4.17
CA LEU A 253 -18.22 12.22 -3.83
C LEU A 253 -18.09 13.73 -4.00
N PRO A 254 -17.32 14.40 -3.12
CA PRO A 254 -16.96 15.80 -3.32
C PRO A 254 -16.35 16.06 -4.71
N LEU A 255 -16.69 17.18 -5.34
CA LEU A 255 -16.18 17.55 -6.66
C LEU A 255 -14.65 17.52 -6.75
N ILE A 256 -13.96 17.89 -5.67
CA ILE A 256 -12.50 17.81 -5.59
C ILE A 256 -11.97 16.38 -5.72
N ALA A 257 -12.64 15.39 -5.12
CA ALA A 257 -12.26 13.98 -5.25
C ALA A 257 -12.48 13.49 -6.69
N ARG A 258 -13.64 13.80 -7.27
CA ARG A 258 -13.99 13.44 -8.66
C ARG A 258 -12.96 13.99 -9.66
N ASN A 259 -12.60 15.26 -9.52
CA ASN A 259 -11.58 15.91 -10.34
C ASN A 259 -10.18 15.31 -10.13
N HIS A 260 -9.83 14.95 -8.89
CA HIS A 260 -8.55 14.29 -8.62
C HIS A 260 -8.50 12.89 -9.25
N ALA A 261 -9.55 12.08 -9.11
CA ALA A 261 -9.65 10.77 -9.74
C ALA A 261 -9.47 10.84 -11.26
N GLY A 262 -10.08 11.84 -11.92
CA GLY A 262 -9.89 12.12 -13.34
C GLY A 262 -8.42 12.39 -13.71
N LYS A 263 -7.75 13.26 -12.97
CA LYS A 263 -6.31 13.56 -13.18
C LYS A 263 -5.44 12.32 -13.01
N LEU A 264 -5.72 11.48 -12.01
CA LEU A 264 -4.98 10.24 -11.78
C LEU A 264 -5.18 9.25 -12.93
N ALA A 265 -6.43 9.04 -13.36
CA ALA A 265 -6.76 8.13 -14.46
C ALA A 265 -6.06 8.56 -15.76
N GLU A 266 -6.07 9.86 -16.09
CA GLU A 266 -5.34 10.39 -17.25
C GLU A 266 -3.84 10.16 -17.17
N ARG A 267 -3.24 10.40 -16.00
CA ARG A 267 -1.79 10.25 -15.82
C ARG A 267 -1.35 8.80 -15.99
N ILE A 268 -2.11 7.85 -15.45
CA ILE A 268 -1.87 6.41 -15.66
C ILE A 268 -1.98 6.08 -17.17
N GLY A 269 -2.97 6.62 -17.86
CA GLY A 269 -3.14 6.41 -19.31
C GLY A 269 -1.99 6.99 -20.15
N LYS A 270 -1.44 8.15 -19.78
CA LYS A 270 -0.32 8.80 -20.49
C LYS A 270 1.01 8.08 -20.28
N GLY A 271 1.22 7.45 -19.12
CA GLY A 271 2.44 6.68 -18.82
C GLY A 271 2.56 5.34 -19.55
N LYS A 272 1.55 4.93 -20.32
CA LYS A 272 1.57 3.70 -21.16
C LYS A 272 2.05 3.93 -22.60
N LYS A 273 2.43 5.15 -22.97
CA LYS A 273 2.91 5.47 -24.33
C LYS A 273 4.42 5.32 -24.45
#